data_AF-A0A7R8VHJ0-F1
#
_entry.id   AF-A0A7R8VHJ0-F1
#
_cell.length_a   1.000
_cell.length_b   1.000
_cell.length_c   1.000
_cell.angle_alpha   90.00
_cell.angle_beta   90.00
_cell.angle_gamma   90.00
#
_symmetry.space_group_name_H-M   'P 1'
#
loop_
_entity.id
_entity.type
_entity.pdbx_description
1 polymer ?
#
loop_
_entity_poly.entity_id
_entity_poly.type
_entity_poly.pdbx_seq_one_letter_code
_entity_poly.pdbx_strand_id
1 'polypeptide(L)'
;MLKITFAHHPPVPRHLSLSKISRLSSLTHYRPQLIDTRSRPCQFSPTLQEESDSIERLHISASEAFSKFKGKLLDAGVVDFSDRLSKARHTGYDARSGDWELIGEGEKETPRHKLQRLQCEMRELCEELAHRKESVKDEKSQDQKEMVFLANQLEQAEKQLADIKLEEILGTELVANLADPQEAQLKKALSLIEDLKRGGDNFGDAKNVAVLDQKEITFQLNYRPEHARFSQTTRLAELEQRLHKMEAVLGMEPQKLTRLSLDSQRRSLLEVAESLSARANLLDSAQLDHIEGRLIALTQNMDSLAEKTGTCEDADKQRKVRRAWKSF
;
A
#
# COMPACT_ATOMS: atom_id res chain seq x y z
N MET A 1 -36.29 -16.47 22.81
CA MET A 1 -36.56 -17.69 23.59
C MET A 1 -36.03 -18.88 22.82
N LEU A 2 -34.99 -19.53 23.35
CA LEU A 2 -34.56 -20.87 22.94
C LEU A 2 -35.66 -21.89 23.28
N LYS A 3 -35.78 -22.93 22.45
CA LYS A 3 -35.84 -24.32 22.90
C LYS A 3 -35.58 -25.25 21.71
N ILE A 4 -34.35 -25.74 21.64
CA ILE A 4 -33.96 -26.90 20.83
C ILE A 4 -34.21 -28.11 21.73
N THR A 5 -35.17 -28.96 21.35
CA THR A 5 -35.52 -30.18 22.08
C THR A 5 -34.76 -31.40 21.55
N PHE A 6 -34.31 -32.20 22.51
CA PHE A 6 -33.42 -33.35 22.42
C PHE A 6 -33.91 -34.46 21.49
N ALA A 7 -33.01 -34.96 20.62
CA ALA A 7 -33.19 -36.22 19.91
C ALA A 7 -32.84 -37.39 20.84
N HIS A 8 -33.80 -38.31 20.93
CA HIS A 8 -33.81 -39.48 21.80
C HIS A 8 -32.75 -40.51 21.35
N HIS A 9 -32.00 -41.03 22.32
CA HIS A 9 -31.02 -42.09 22.17
C HIS A 9 -31.70 -43.40 21.70
N PRO A 10 -31.25 -44.07 20.62
CA PRO A 10 -31.73 -45.41 20.30
C PRO A 10 -31.07 -46.46 21.21
N PRO A 11 -31.75 -47.59 21.48
CA PRO A 11 -31.32 -48.56 22.50
C PRO A 11 -30.12 -49.39 22.02
N VAL A 12 -29.21 -49.64 22.94
CA VAL A 12 -28.04 -50.52 22.77
C VAL A 12 -28.52 -51.95 22.43
N PRO A 13 -28.05 -52.57 21.33
CA PRO A 13 -28.37 -53.96 21.05
C PRO A 13 -27.65 -54.88 22.05
N ARG A 14 -28.44 -55.80 22.61
CA ARG A 14 -28.00 -56.81 23.59
C ARG A 14 -26.79 -57.58 23.05
N HIS A 15 -25.72 -57.63 23.84
CA HIS A 15 -24.56 -58.49 23.60
C HIS A 15 -25.02 -59.93 23.33
N LEU A 16 -24.93 -60.36 22.08
CA LEU A 16 -24.96 -61.79 21.74
C LEU A 16 -23.64 -62.38 22.23
N SER A 17 -23.72 -63.37 23.13
CA SER A 17 -22.54 -64.09 23.59
C SER A 17 -21.80 -64.71 22.40
N LEU A 18 -20.47 -64.65 22.43
CA LEU A 18 -19.56 -65.23 21.42
C LEU A 18 -19.87 -66.70 21.06
N SER A 19 -20.54 -67.43 21.97
CA SER A 19 -21.02 -68.80 21.75
C SER A 19 -22.11 -68.95 20.67
N LYS A 20 -22.82 -67.89 20.31
CA LYS A 20 -23.83 -67.92 19.22
C LYS A 20 -23.22 -67.70 17.83
N ILE A 21 -22.06 -67.07 17.74
CA ILE A 21 -21.43 -66.70 16.45
C ILE A 21 -20.58 -67.85 15.89
N SER A 22 -20.12 -68.78 16.73
CA SER A 22 -19.32 -69.94 16.32
C SER A 22 -20.07 -71.03 15.53
N ARG A 23 -21.41 -70.98 15.47
CA ARG A 23 -22.22 -71.95 14.71
C ARG A 23 -22.45 -71.58 13.25
N LEU A 24 -21.94 -70.43 12.80
CA LEU A 24 -22.04 -69.99 11.42
C LEU A 24 -20.66 -70.15 10.77
N SER A 25 -20.53 -71.14 9.89
CA SER A 25 -19.28 -71.50 9.21
C SER A 25 -18.74 -70.45 8.24
N SER A 26 -19.39 -69.29 8.12
CA SER A 26 -19.08 -68.26 7.11
C SER A 26 -18.63 -66.90 7.67
N LEU A 27 -18.35 -66.78 8.98
CA LEU A 27 -17.82 -65.53 9.53
C LEU A 27 -16.30 -65.62 9.74
N THR A 28 -15.53 -65.07 8.79
CA THR A 28 -14.08 -64.87 8.92
C THR A 28 -13.79 -64.03 10.17
N HIS A 29 -13.13 -64.62 11.15
CA HIS A 29 -12.90 -64.07 12.50
C HIS A 29 -11.97 -62.84 12.55
N TYR A 30 -11.45 -62.40 11.41
CA TYR A 30 -10.56 -61.25 11.30
C TYR A 30 -10.98 -60.36 10.14
N ARG A 31 -11.96 -59.50 10.38
CA ARG A 31 -12.17 -58.30 9.57
C ARG A 31 -12.14 -57.10 10.51
N PRO A 32 -11.12 -56.22 10.44
CA PRO A 32 -11.17 -54.96 11.19
C PRO A 32 -12.39 -54.16 10.70
N GLN A 33 -13.30 -53.84 11.62
CA GLN A 33 -14.57 -53.13 11.35
C GLN A 33 -14.37 -51.62 11.10
N LEU A 34 -13.12 -51.13 11.06
CA LEU A 34 -12.75 -49.80 10.60
C LEU A 34 -11.64 -49.93 9.56
N ILE A 35 -11.89 -49.47 8.34
CA ILE A 35 -10.84 -49.11 7.40
C ILE A 35 -10.55 -47.64 7.68
N ASP A 36 -9.69 -47.36 8.64
CA ASP A 36 -9.10 -46.03 8.75
C ASP A 36 -8.15 -45.85 7.56
N THR A 37 -8.58 -45.10 6.55
CA THR A 37 -7.63 -44.48 5.64
C THR A 37 -6.76 -43.58 6.50
N ARG A 38 -5.53 -44.00 6.85
CA ARG A 38 -4.53 -43.11 7.47
C ARG A 38 -4.50 -41.85 6.62
N SER A 39 -5.10 -40.78 7.13
CA SER A 39 -5.03 -39.47 6.49
C SER A 39 -3.59 -39.03 6.62
N ARG A 40 -2.81 -39.36 5.60
CA ARG A 40 -1.50 -38.78 5.39
C ARG A 40 -1.79 -37.28 5.31
N PRO A 41 -1.19 -36.42 6.15
CA PRO A 41 -1.39 -35.00 5.99
C PRO A 41 -1.00 -34.69 4.55
N CYS A 42 -1.95 -34.20 3.75
CA CYS A 42 -1.68 -33.78 2.39
C CYS A 42 -0.61 -32.70 2.50
N GLN A 43 0.65 -33.08 2.26
CA GLN A 43 1.71 -32.13 2.03
C GLN A 43 1.35 -31.46 0.71
N PHE A 44 0.59 -30.37 0.78
CA PHE A 44 0.59 -29.36 -0.25
C PHE A 44 2.01 -28.80 -0.26
N SER A 45 2.89 -29.43 -1.04
CA SER A 45 3.99 -28.67 -1.64
C SER A 45 3.30 -27.69 -2.58
N PRO A 46 3.37 -26.37 -2.36
CA PRO A 46 3.02 -25.45 -3.42
C PRO A 46 3.93 -25.83 -4.58
N THR A 47 3.34 -26.28 -5.68
CA THR A 47 4.06 -26.66 -6.89
C THR A 47 4.97 -25.49 -7.24
N LEU A 48 6.27 -25.65 -7.00
CA LEU A 48 7.27 -24.73 -7.50
C LEU A 48 7.20 -24.86 -9.01
N GLN A 49 6.54 -23.87 -9.61
CA GLN A 49 6.33 -23.76 -11.03
C GLN A 49 7.71 -23.68 -11.66
N GLU A 50 8.17 -24.78 -12.24
CA GLU A 50 9.50 -24.97 -12.80
C GLU A 50 9.95 -23.71 -13.54
N GLU A 51 11.07 -23.14 -13.10
CA GLU A 51 11.72 -22.02 -13.76
C GLU A 51 12.21 -22.54 -15.10
N SER A 52 11.41 -22.34 -16.16
CA SER A 52 11.82 -22.66 -17.52
C SER A 52 12.81 -21.60 -17.98
N ASP A 53 13.99 -22.01 -18.46
CA ASP A 53 15.04 -21.11 -18.98
C ASP A 53 14.58 -20.21 -20.15
N SER A 54 13.43 -20.50 -20.76
CA SER A 54 12.82 -19.72 -21.85
C SER A 54 11.80 -18.66 -21.38
N ILE A 55 11.56 -18.52 -20.06
CA ILE A 55 10.57 -17.60 -19.51
C ILE A 55 11.24 -16.66 -18.51
N GLU A 56 11.37 -15.39 -18.89
CA GLU A 56 11.77 -14.33 -17.96
C GLU A 56 10.58 -13.91 -17.10
N ARG A 57 10.68 -14.13 -15.78
CA ARG A 57 9.67 -13.68 -14.81
C ARG A 57 10.09 -12.32 -14.27
N LEU A 58 9.39 -11.28 -14.70
CA LEU A 58 9.58 -9.93 -14.17
C LEU A 58 8.67 -9.70 -12.96
N HIS A 59 9.27 -9.29 -11.85
CA HIS A 59 8.50 -8.83 -10.69
C HIS A 59 7.91 -7.45 -10.98
N ILE A 60 6.59 -7.37 -11.07
CA ILE A 60 5.88 -6.11 -11.25
C ILE A 60 5.48 -5.59 -9.87
N SER A 61 6.06 -4.46 -9.46
CA SER A 61 5.62 -3.75 -8.27
C SER A 61 4.70 -2.58 -8.65
N ALA A 62 3.46 -2.60 -8.14
CA ALA A 62 2.47 -1.58 -8.47
C ALA A 62 2.87 -0.18 -7.96
N SER A 63 3.57 -0.11 -6.83
CA SER A 63 4.06 1.14 -6.24
C SER A 63 5.17 1.80 -7.06
N GLU A 64 6.11 1.02 -7.57
CA GLU A 64 7.18 1.53 -8.44
C GLU A 64 6.63 1.92 -9.81
N ALA A 65 5.73 1.10 -10.39
CA ALA A 65 5.04 1.44 -11.62
C ALA A 65 4.26 2.76 -11.47
N PHE A 66 3.47 2.91 -10.42
CA PHE A 66 2.77 4.15 -10.12
C PHE A 66 3.73 5.34 -10.03
N SER A 67 4.85 5.18 -9.32
CA SER A 67 5.85 6.25 -9.19
C SER A 67 6.49 6.63 -10.53
N LYS A 68 6.72 5.64 -11.43
CA LYS A 68 7.26 5.86 -12.79
C LYS A 68 6.31 6.61 -13.72
N PHE A 69 5.01 6.49 -13.51
CA PHE A 69 3.97 7.14 -14.33
C PHE A 69 3.30 8.32 -13.65
N LYS A 70 3.60 8.60 -12.37
CA LYS A 70 3.08 9.75 -11.64
C LYS A 70 3.49 11.05 -12.35
N GLY A 71 2.51 11.88 -12.68
CA GLY A 71 2.71 13.15 -13.38
C GLY A 71 2.83 13.03 -14.90
N LYS A 72 2.82 11.82 -15.47
CA LYS A 72 2.65 11.62 -16.92
C LYS A 72 1.16 11.54 -17.21
N LEU A 73 0.66 12.50 -17.96
CA LEU A 73 -0.73 12.56 -18.40
C LEU A 73 -0.76 12.34 -19.92
N LEU A 74 -1.86 11.75 -20.39
CA LEU A 74 -2.12 11.54 -21.81
C LEU A 74 -3.34 12.37 -22.18
N ASP A 75 -3.23 13.14 -23.25
CA ASP A 75 -4.37 13.86 -23.80
C ASP A 75 -5.14 12.94 -24.77
N ALA A 76 -6.46 12.92 -24.58
CA ALA A 76 -7.40 12.14 -25.40
C ALA A 76 -8.18 13.02 -26.39
N GLY A 77 -7.94 14.34 -26.43
CA GLY A 77 -8.74 15.29 -27.20
C GLY A 77 -8.70 15.11 -28.72
N VAL A 78 -7.55 14.72 -29.29
CA VAL A 78 -7.32 14.63 -30.75
C VAL A 78 -7.13 13.17 -31.22
N VAL A 79 -7.59 12.21 -30.43
CA VAL A 79 -7.42 10.79 -30.74
C VAL A 79 -8.44 10.37 -31.79
N ASP A 80 -7.99 10.23 -33.04
CA ASP A 80 -8.75 9.63 -34.12
C ASP A 80 -7.97 8.43 -34.68
N PHE A 81 -8.61 7.26 -34.68
CA PHE A 81 -8.10 6.02 -35.30
C PHE A 81 -8.79 5.71 -36.63
N SER A 82 -9.69 6.59 -37.08
CA SER A 82 -10.22 6.48 -38.43
C SER A 82 -9.12 6.80 -39.42
N ASP A 83 -8.95 5.94 -40.43
CA ASP A 83 -7.86 5.98 -41.41
C ASP A 83 -8.05 7.12 -42.45
N ARG A 84 -8.49 8.29 -41.96
CA ARG A 84 -8.75 9.48 -42.75
C ARG A 84 -7.43 10.19 -43.01
N LEU A 85 -7.03 10.22 -44.27
CA LEU A 85 -5.87 10.97 -44.75
C LEU A 85 -6.13 12.49 -44.61
N SER A 86 -5.86 13.04 -43.43
CA SER A 86 -5.90 14.48 -43.17
C SER A 86 -4.48 15.06 -43.13
N LYS A 87 -4.36 16.39 -43.24
CA LYS A 87 -3.06 17.09 -43.22
C LYS A 87 -2.33 16.98 -41.87
N ALA A 88 -3.06 16.75 -40.79
CA ALA A 88 -2.49 16.60 -39.46
C ALA A 88 -2.37 15.11 -39.12
N ARG A 89 -1.26 14.72 -38.49
CA ARG A 89 -1.05 13.37 -37.99
C ARG A 89 -2.03 13.09 -36.86
N HIS A 90 -3.14 12.44 -37.17
CA HIS A 90 -4.09 11.93 -36.20
C HIS A 90 -3.76 10.46 -35.96
N THR A 91 -2.83 10.19 -35.05
CA THR A 91 -2.52 8.83 -34.62
C THR A 91 -2.25 8.82 -33.13
N GLY A 92 -3.21 8.33 -32.36
CA GLY A 92 -3.04 7.94 -30.96
C GLY A 92 -3.12 9.07 -29.93
N TYR A 93 -2.87 8.69 -28.69
CA TYR A 93 -2.82 9.56 -27.52
C TYR A 93 -1.56 10.44 -27.56
N ASP A 94 -1.73 11.74 -27.33
CA ASP A 94 -0.60 12.65 -27.24
C ASP A 94 -0.09 12.71 -25.78
N ALA A 95 1.22 12.59 -25.60
CA ALA A 95 1.88 12.72 -24.29
C ALA A 95 2.30 14.18 -24.01
N ARG A 96 1.86 15.15 -24.84
CA ARG A 96 2.07 16.60 -24.68
C ARG A 96 1.30 17.21 -23.49
N SER A 97 1.26 16.52 -22.36
CA SER A 97 0.81 17.12 -21.11
C SER A 97 2.00 17.71 -20.35
N GLY A 98 2.07 19.04 -20.34
CA GLY A 98 3.01 19.81 -19.53
C GLY A 98 2.63 21.29 -19.52
N ASP A 99 3.07 22.05 -18.52
CA ASP A 99 2.74 23.48 -18.36
C ASP A 99 3.31 24.41 -19.45
N TRP A 100 3.99 23.83 -20.44
CA TRP A 100 4.64 24.53 -21.55
C TRP A 100 4.25 23.84 -22.86
N GLU A 101 3.12 24.27 -23.41
CA GLU A 101 2.65 23.83 -24.72
C GLU A 101 3.07 24.91 -25.74
N LEU A 102 4.15 24.66 -26.47
CA LEU A 102 4.52 25.48 -27.61
C LEU A 102 3.85 24.87 -28.86
N ILE A 103 2.91 25.60 -29.43
CA ILE A 103 2.25 25.23 -30.68
C ILE A 103 3.28 25.27 -31.83
N GLY A 104 3.22 24.31 -32.74
CA GLY A 104 4.09 24.28 -33.93
C GLY A 104 3.77 25.41 -34.92
N GLU A 105 4.76 25.82 -35.72
CA GLU A 105 4.58 26.88 -36.74
C GLU A 105 3.38 26.62 -37.66
N GLY A 106 2.40 27.53 -37.65
CA GLY A 106 1.29 27.57 -38.61
C GLY A 106 -0.13 27.44 -38.03
N GLU A 107 -0.29 27.17 -36.74
CA GLU A 107 -1.61 27.14 -36.06
C GLU A 107 -1.92 28.45 -35.32
N LYS A 108 -3.21 28.77 -35.11
CA LYS A 108 -3.62 30.01 -34.43
C LYS A 108 -3.35 29.90 -32.93
N GLU A 109 -2.41 30.69 -32.43
CA GLU A 109 -2.05 30.75 -31.01
C GLU A 109 -3.24 31.17 -30.13
N THR A 110 -3.46 30.48 -29.00
CA THR A 110 -4.36 30.96 -27.94
C THR A 110 -3.62 31.95 -27.02
N PRO A 111 -4.32 32.82 -26.27
CA PRO A 111 -3.68 33.80 -25.38
C PRO A 111 -2.70 33.18 -24.37
N ARG A 112 -3.05 32.00 -23.82
CA ARG A 112 -2.20 31.23 -22.89
C ARG A 112 -0.92 30.74 -23.56
N HIS A 113 -1.01 30.18 -24.76
CA HIS A 113 0.16 29.71 -25.52
C HIS A 113 1.06 30.87 -25.95
N LYS A 114 0.48 32.00 -26.34
CA LYS A 114 1.22 33.23 -26.65
C LYS A 114 2.01 33.73 -25.44
N LEU A 115 1.40 33.69 -24.25
CA LEU A 115 2.05 34.07 -23.01
C LEU A 115 3.22 33.13 -22.68
N GLN A 116 3.05 31.81 -22.84
CA GLN A 116 4.12 30.82 -22.67
C GLN A 116 5.28 31.05 -23.66
N ARG A 117 4.99 31.27 -24.95
CA ARG A 117 6.00 31.62 -25.96
C ARG A 117 6.76 32.89 -25.58
N LEU A 118 6.05 33.95 -25.20
CA LEU A 118 6.67 35.21 -24.77
C LEU A 118 7.58 35.02 -23.55
N GLN A 119 7.20 34.17 -22.59
CA GLN A 119 8.07 33.86 -21.46
C GLN A 119 9.34 33.10 -21.87
N CYS A 120 9.23 32.17 -22.82
CA CYS A 120 10.39 31.50 -23.38
C CYS A 120 11.30 32.50 -24.13
N GLU A 121 10.73 33.34 -25.00
CA GLU A 121 11.46 34.36 -25.76
C GLU A 121 12.14 35.39 -24.84
N MET A 122 11.47 35.84 -23.77
CA MET A 122 12.07 36.77 -22.81
C MET A 122 13.21 36.14 -22.02
N ARG A 123 13.09 34.84 -21.66
CA ARG A 123 14.16 34.11 -20.98
C ARG A 123 15.36 33.89 -21.91
N GLU A 124 15.11 33.52 -23.15
CA GLU A 124 16.15 33.41 -24.18
C GLU A 124 16.87 34.76 -24.38
N LEU A 125 16.13 35.86 -24.46
CA LEU A 125 16.70 37.20 -24.58
C LEU A 125 17.47 37.62 -23.31
N CYS A 126 17.02 37.23 -22.11
CA CYS A 126 17.77 37.39 -20.86
C CYS A 126 19.11 36.65 -20.92
N GLU A 127 19.10 35.40 -21.40
CA GLU A 127 20.30 34.56 -21.55
C GLU A 127 21.26 35.13 -22.61
N GLU A 128 20.75 35.61 -23.74
CA GLU A 128 21.55 36.28 -24.78
C GLU A 128 22.20 37.57 -24.27
N LEU A 129 21.46 38.40 -23.51
CA LEU A 129 22.02 39.59 -22.88
C LEU A 129 23.06 39.24 -21.80
N ALA A 130 22.86 38.16 -21.05
CA ALA A 130 23.85 37.69 -20.08
C ALA A 130 25.14 37.22 -20.77
N HIS A 131 25.02 36.43 -21.83
CA HIS A 131 26.15 35.96 -22.63
C HIS A 131 26.88 37.13 -23.31
N ARG A 132 26.13 38.10 -23.85
CA ARG A 132 26.69 39.29 -24.50
C ARG A 132 27.38 40.22 -23.50
N LYS A 133 26.86 40.32 -22.27
CA LYS A 133 27.50 41.05 -21.16
C LYS A 133 28.82 40.39 -20.74
N GLU A 134 28.89 39.05 -20.76
CA GLU A 134 30.14 38.33 -20.47
C GLU A 134 31.18 38.48 -21.60
N SER A 135 30.72 38.55 -22.85
CA SER A 135 31.59 38.80 -24.01
C SER A 135 32.14 40.24 -24.08
N VAL A 136 31.43 41.21 -23.49
CA VAL A 136 31.85 42.63 -23.42
C VAL A 136 32.54 42.86 -22.07
N LYS A 137 33.71 42.24 -21.86
CA LYS A 137 34.54 42.44 -20.65
C LYS A 137 35.47 43.67 -20.72
N ASP A 138 35.40 44.47 -21.78
CA ASP A 138 36.18 45.71 -21.91
C ASP A 138 35.48 46.88 -21.18
N GLU A 139 36.03 47.25 -20.02
CA GLU A 139 35.35 47.88 -18.88
C GLU A 139 34.76 49.30 -19.04
N LYS A 140 34.76 49.98 -20.20
CA LYS A 140 34.35 51.41 -20.26
C LYS A 140 33.72 51.90 -21.58
N SER A 141 32.74 51.19 -22.12
CA SER A 141 31.85 51.74 -23.18
C SER A 141 30.46 52.08 -22.61
N GLN A 142 29.82 53.14 -23.13
CA GLN A 142 28.40 53.45 -22.86
C GLN A 142 27.51 52.22 -23.04
N ASP A 143 27.90 51.34 -23.97
CA ASP A 143 27.26 50.07 -24.31
C ASP A 143 27.09 49.11 -23.12
N GLN A 144 28.03 49.06 -22.16
CA GLN A 144 27.87 48.24 -20.95
C GLN A 144 26.76 48.77 -20.03
N LYS A 145 26.64 50.10 -19.90
CA LYS A 145 25.59 50.72 -19.08
C LYS A 145 24.22 50.56 -19.73
N GLU A 146 24.16 50.68 -21.06
CA GLU A 146 22.94 50.44 -21.83
C GLU A 146 22.51 48.97 -21.77
N MET A 147 23.44 48.01 -21.86
CA MET A 147 23.15 46.59 -21.70
C MET A 147 22.62 46.24 -20.30
N VAL A 148 23.22 46.79 -19.24
CA VAL A 148 22.76 46.55 -17.86
C VAL A 148 21.38 47.18 -17.64
N PHE A 149 21.12 48.35 -18.23
CA PHE A 149 19.81 48.97 -18.16
C PHE A 149 18.73 48.16 -18.90
N LEU A 150 19.04 47.65 -20.10
CA LEU A 150 18.14 46.78 -20.86
C LEU A 150 17.87 45.46 -20.14
N ALA A 151 18.88 44.85 -19.50
CA ALA A 151 18.70 43.65 -18.70
C ALA A 151 17.77 43.89 -17.50
N ASN A 152 17.92 45.02 -16.80
CA ASN A 152 17.04 45.38 -15.69
C ASN A 152 15.59 45.64 -16.15
N GLN A 153 15.40 46.26 -17.31
CA GLN A 153 14.06 46.44 -17.90
C GLN A 153 13.42 45.11 -18.27
N LEU A 154 14.20 44.19 -18.83
CA LEU A 154 13.74 42.87 -19.21
C LEU A 154 13.35 42.03 -17.98
N GLU A 155 14.14 42.10 -16.90
CA GLU A 155 13.83 41.44 -15.62
C GLU A 155 12.56 42.03 -14.97
N GLN A 156 12.35 43.34 -15.08
CA GLN A 156 11.10 43.98 -14.63
C GLN A 156 9.89 43.52 -15.45
N ALA A 157 10.04 43.43 -16.76
CA ALA A 157 8.99 42.94 -17.65
C ALA A 157 8.68 41.45 -17.38
N GLU A 158 9.69 40.62 -17.07
CA GLU A 158 9.50 39.21 -16.71
C GLU A 158 8.69 39.08 -15.42
N LYS A 159 9.01 39.90 -14.40
CA LYS A 159 8.25 39.96 -13.13
C LYS A 159 6.80 40.37 -13.36
N GLN A 160 6.56 41.42 -14.16
CA GLN A 160 5.21 41.85 -14.52
C GLN A 160 4.42 40.74 -15.21
N LEU A 161 5.07 39.97 -16.11
CA LEU A 161 4.42 38.86 -16.81
C LEU A 161 4.13 37.67 -15.88
N ALA A 162 4.96 37.44 -14.85
CA ALA A 162 4.71 36.45 -13.82
C ALA A 162 3.57 36.86 -12.86
N ASP A 163 3.47 38.15 -12.52
CA ASP A 163 2.40 38.69 -11.67
C ASP A 163 1.02 38.58 -12.36
N ILE A 164 0.95 38.86 -13.66
CA ILE A 164 -0.29 38.68 -14.45
C ILE A 164 -0.76 37.22 -14.43
N LYS A 165 0.16 36.24 -14.45
CA LYS A 165 -0.21 34.83 -14.29
C LYS A 165 -0.84 34.55 -12.93
N LEU A 166 -0.32 35.16 -11.86
CA LEU A 166 -0.88 34.98 -10.52
C LEU A 166 -2.27 35.60 -10.42
N GLU A 167 -2.48 36.78 -11.03
CA GLU A 167 -3.79 37.43 -11.07
C GLU A 167 -4.81 36.67 -11.92
N GLU A 168 -4.40 36.10 -13.06
CA GLU A 168 -5.29 35.33 -13.95
C GLU A 168 -5.64 33.94 -13.37
N ILE A 169 -4.68 33.28 -12.70
CA ILE A 169 -4.89 31.94 -12.12
C ILE A 169 -5.64 32.03 -10.78
N LEU A 170 -5.39 33.05 -9.95
CA LEU A 170 -6.01 33.18 -8.63
C LEU A 170 -7.16 34.17 -8.58
N GLY A 171 -7.21 35.22 -9.40
CA GLY A 171 -8.16 36.31 -9.25
C GLY A 171 -7.88 37.15 -7.98
N THR A 172 -7.83 38.47 -8.13
CA THR A 172 -7.54 39.42 -7.04
C THR A 172 -8.51 39.29 -5.85
N GLU A 173 -9.75 38.87 -6.10
CA GLU A 173 -10.77 38.64 -5.07
C GLU A 173 -10.51 37.38 -4.23
N LEU A 174 -9.94 36.30 -4.78
CA LEU A 174 -9.75 35.08 -4.01
C LEU A 174 -8.51 35.17 -3.13
N VAL A 175 -7.45 35.88 -3.54
CA VAL A 175 -6.25 36.06 -2.69
C VAL A 175 -6.59 36.81 -1.38
N ALA A 176 -7.46 37.83 -1.45
CA ALA A 176 -7.93 38.56 -0.28
C ALA A 176 -8.92 37.74 0.57
N ASN A 177 -9.74 36.90 -0.06
CA ASN A 177 -10.69 36.03 0.64
C ASN A 177 -10.05 34.77 1.23
N LEU A 178 -8.94 34.28 0.68
CA LEU A 178 -8.22 33.10 1.15
C LEU A 178 -7.43 33.35 2.45
N ALA A 179 -7.19 34.62 2.80
CA ALA A 179 -6.48 34.98 4.02
C ALA A 179 -7.27 34.64 5.29
N ASP A 180 -8.61 34.75 5.28
CA ASP A 180 -9.50 34.13 6.28
C ASP A 180 -11.00 34.32 5.92
N PRO A 181 -11.57 33.47 5.04
CA PRO A 181 -12.94 33.65 4.54
C PRO A 181 -13.99 33.31 5.60
N GLN A 182 -13.65 32.41 6.52
CA GLN A 182 -14.61 31.90 7.52
C GLN A 182 -14.76 32.87 8.70
N GLU A 183 -13.68 33.52 9.13
CA GLU A 183 -13.72 34.43 10.28
C GLU A 183 -14.44 35.75 9.93
N ALA A 184 -14.25 36.27 8.72
CA ALA A 184 -14.92 37.48 8.25
C ALA A 184 -16.43 37.28 8.06
N GLN A 185 -16.85 36.10 7.57
CA GLN A 185 -18.27 35.75 7.45
C GLN A 185 -18.93 35.55 8.82
N LEU A 186 -18.23 34.94 9.78
CA LEU A 186 -18.71 34.71 11.14
C LEU A 186 -18.87 36.03 11.92
N LYS A 187 -17.89 36.95 11.83
CA LYS A 187 -17.97 38.27 12.47
C LYS A 187 -19.15 39.10 11.95
N LYS A 188 -19.41 39.08 10.64
CA LYS A 188 -20.57 39.77 10.03
C LYS A 188 -21.90 39.17 10.46
N ALA A 189 -22.00 37.84 10.57
CA ALA A 189 -23.21 37.19 11.06
C ALA A 189 -23.47 37.52 12.54
N LEU A 190 -22.42 37.52 13.38
CA LEU A 190 -22.52 37.91 14.79
C LEU A 190 -22.93 39.38 14.96
N SER A 191 -22.36 40.30 14.17
CA SER A 191 -22.73 41.72 14.26
C SER A 191 -24.20 41.97 13.89
N LEU A 192 -24.72 41.28 12.85
CA LEU A 192 -26.14 41.36 12.49
C LEU A 192 -27.06 40.83 13.61
N ILE A 193 -26.65 39.76 14.30
CA ILE A 193 -27.38 39.23 15.46
C ILE A 193 -27.35 40.22 16.63
N GLU A 194 -26.20 40.88 16.88
CA GLU A 194 -26.07 41.89 17.94
C GLU A 194 -26.88 43.16 17.66
N ASP A 195 -26.90 43.64 16.41
CA ASP A 195 -27.68 44.81 15.99
C ASP A 195 -29.19 44.54 16.10
N LEU A 196 -29.62 43.32 15.74
CA LEU A 196 -31.00 42.88 15.91
C LEU A 196 -31.39 42.76 17.40
N LYS A 197 -30.46 42.28 18.25
CA LYS A 197 -30.65 42.22 19.70
C LYS A 197 -30.76 43.61 20.35
N ARG A 198 -30.06 44.62 19.83
CA ARG A 198 -30.15 46.02 20.30
C ARG A 198 -31.40 46.75 19.81
N GLY A 199 -31.91 46.40 18.63
CA GLY A 199 -33.09 47.03 18.02
C GLY A 199 -34.44 46.50 18.50
N GLY A 200 -34.51 45.77 19.62
CA GLY A 200 -35.73 45.14 20.14
C GLY A 200 -36.55 45.97 21.14
N ASP A 201 -36.09 47.16 21.55
CA ASP A 201 -36.65 47.86 22.72
C ASP A 201 -37.48 49.13 22.42
N ASN A 202 -37.77 49.44 21.15
CA ASN A 202 -38.56 50.61 20.80
C ASN A 202 -39.58 50.30 19.69
N PHE A 203 -40.80 49.92 20.08
CA PHE A 203 -41.98 50.07 19.23
C PHE A 203 -43.16 50.60 20.05
N GLY A 204 -43.24 51.93 20.11
CA GLY A 204 -44.45 52.66 20.48
C GLY A 204 -45.31 52.92 19.23
N ASP A 205 -46.62 52.82 19.43
CA ASP A 205 -47.72 52.95 18.47
C ASP A 205 -47.56 54.03 17.38
N ALA A 206 -47.77 53.63 16.12
CA ALA A 206 -48.52 54.43 15.13
C ALA A 206 -49.02 53.55 13.96
N LYS A 207 -50.32 53.67 13.69
CA LYS A 207 -51.09 52.97 12.65
C LYS A 207 -50.63 53.36 11.23
N ASN A 208 -50.27 52.37 10.40
CA ASN A 208 -50.80 52.17 9.04
C ASN A 208 -50.09 51.01 8.30
N VAL A 209 -50.92 50.11 7.77
CA VAL A 209 -50.73 49.20 6.62
C VAL A 209 -49.63 48.12 6.71
N ALA A 210 -50.05 46.91 6.35
CA ALA A 210 -49.36 45.63 6.26
C ALA A 210 -49.31 44.84 7.57
N VAL A 211 -50.15 43.80 7.57
CA VAL A 211 -50.19 42.67 8.50
C VAL A 211 -48.77 42.16 8.74
N LEU A 212 -48.23 42.47 9.92
CA LEU A 212 -47.56 41.58 10.86
C LEU A 212 -46.97 40.28 10.24
N ASP A 213 -45.69 39.96 10.38
CA ASP A 213 -45.09 39.77 11.69
C ASP A 213 -43.55 39.68 11.66
N GLN A 214 -42.97 40.35 12.65
CA GLN A 214 -41.78 39.95 13.42
C GLN A 214 -40.43 39.90 12.69
N LYS A 215 -39.43 40.57 13.28
CA LYS A 215 -38.01 40.16 13.19
C LYS A 215 -37.89 38.76 13.83
N GLU A 216 -38.51 37.75 13.23
CA GLU A 216 -38.47 36.38 13.70
C GLU A 216 -37.17 35.77 13.17
N ILE A 217 -36.18 35.70 14.06
CA ILE A 217 -34.93 35.03 13.78
C ILE A 217 -35.22 33.53 13.74
N THR A 218 -35.44 33.01 12.54
CA THR A 218 -35.60 31.57 12.32
C THR A 218 -34.23 30.91 12.37
N PHE A 219 -33.89 30.34 13.53
CA PHE A 219 -32.70 29.51 13.67
C PHE A 219 -32.95 28.15 12.99
N GLN A 220 -32.54 28.04 11.73
CA GLN A 220 -32.50 26.76 11.04
C GLN A 220 -31.20 26.02 11.39
N LEU A 221 -31.31 25.04 12.28
CA LEU A 221 -30.23 24.11 12.59
C LEU A 221 -30.06 23.12 11.45
N ASN A 222 -29.14 23.44 10.53
CA ASN A 222 -28.78 22.53 9.45
C ASN A 222 -27.79 21.47 9.97
N TYR A 223 -28.30 20.34 10.43
CA TYR A 223 -27.47 19.17 10.73
C TYR A 223 -27.00 18.53 9.42
N ARG A 224 -25.69 18.39 9.24
CA ARG A 224 -25.08 17.66 8.11
C ARG A 224 -24.76 16.22 8.55
N PRO A 225 -25.67 15.25 8.33
CA PRO A 225 -25.46 13.88 8.79
C PRO A 225 -24.25 13.21 8.13
N GLU A 226 -23.95 13.57 6.89
CA GLU A 226 -22.76 13.08 6.17
C GLU A 226 -21.45 13.48 6.85
N HIS A 227 -21.40 14.67 7.47
CA HIS A 227 -20.18 15.09 8.19
C HIS A 227 -20.00 14.33 9.50
N ALA A 228 -21.08 14.07 10.24
CA ALA A 228 -21.04 13.25 11.43
C ALA A 228 -20.66 11.79 11.10
N ARG A 229 -21.23 11.23 10.03
CA ARG A 229 -20.85 9.90 9.52
C ARG A 229 -19.40 9.86 9.09
N PHE A 230 -18.94 10.86 8.33
CA PHE A 230 -17.53 10.98 7.93
C PHE A 230 -16.60 11.01 9.14
N SER A 231 -16.95 11.76 10.19
CA SER A 231 -16.16 11.79 11.43
C SER A 231 -16.08 10.44 12.14
N GLN A 232 -17.16 9.66 12.10
CA GLN A 232 -17.19 8.29 12.65
C GLN A 232 -16.38 7.33 11.78
N THR A 233 -16.53 7.39 10.46
CA THR A 233 -15.76 6.54 9.53
C THR A 233 -14.27 6.84 9.59
N THR A 234 -13.86 8.09 9.78
CA THR A 234 -12.44 8.44 9.97
C THR A 234 -11.88 7.81 11.25
N ARG A 235 -12.63 7.85 12.36
CA ARG A 235 -12.24 7.19 13.60
C ARG A 235 -12.17 5.66 13.42
N LEU A 236 -13.12 5.08 12.70
CA LEU A 236 -13.09 3.64 12.39
C LEU A 236 -11.89 3.28 11.51
N ALA A 237 -11.61 4.06 10.46
CA ALA A 237 -10.46 3.85 9.59
C ALA A 237 -9.12 3.98 10.33
N GLU A 238 -9.02 4.90 11.29
CA GLU A 238 -7.83 5.03 12.16
C GLU A 238 -7.63 3.78 13.04
N LEU A 239 -8.71 3.28 13.64
CA LEU A 239 -8.69 2.05 14.42
C LEU A 239 -8.34 0.84 13.55
N GLU A 240 -8.92 0.74 12.36
CA GLU A 240 -8.60 -0.31 11.38
C GLU A 240 -7.14 -0.23 10.94
N GLN A 241 -6.60 0.96 10.68
CA GLN A 241 -5.19 1.12 10.33
C GLN A 241 -4.28 0.68 11.49
N ARG A 242 -4.62 1.04 12.73
CA ARG A 242 -3.86 0.61 13.91
C ARG A 242 -3.95 -0.89 14.13
N LEU A 243 -5.13 -1.48 13.95
CA LEU A 243 -5.36 -2.90 14.04
C LEU A 243 -4.56 -3.64 12.95
N HIS A 244 -4.60 -3.14 11.71
CA HIS A 244 -3.83 -3.69 10.60
C HIS A 244 -2.31 -3.64 10.86
N LYS A 245 -1.80 -2.55 11.46
CA LYS A 245 -0.39 -2.48 11.90
C LYS A 245 -0.07 -3.55 12.95
N MET A 246 -0.97 -3.77 13.91
CA MET A 246 -0.79 -4.83 14.91
C MET A 246 -0.84 -6.23 14.27
N GLU A 247 -1.75 -6.45 13.32
CA GLU A 247 -1.87 -7.71 12.57
C GLU A 247 -0.66 -7.97 11.68
N ALA A 248 -0.11 -6.95 11.04
CA ALA A 248 1.10 -7.07 10.21
C ALA A 248 2.30 -7.52 11.06
N VAL A 249 2.41 -7.02 12.30
CA VAL A 249 3.48 -7.42 13.24
C VAL A 249 3.24 -8.84 13.78
N LEU A 250 2.00 -9.18 14.14
CA LEU A 250 1.66 -10.48 14.71
C LEU A 250 1.62 -11.61 13.65
N GLY A 251 1.42 -11.24 12.38
CA GLY A 251 1.27 -12.17 11.27
C GLY A 251 -0.10 -12.86 11.30
N MET A 252 -0.89 -12.67 10.25
CA MET A 252 -2.25 -13.23 10.16
C MET A 252 -2.30 -14.74 9.88
N GLU A 253 -1.17 -15.43 9.77
CA GLU A 253 -1.18 -16.81 9.30
C GLU A 253 -1.42 -17.77 10.49
N PRO A 254 -2.65 -18.31 10.66
CA PRO A 254 -2.96 -19.20 11.79
C PRO A 254 -2.09 -20.45 11.75
N GLN A 255 -1.56 -20.84 10.58
CA GLN A 255 -0.64 -21.96 10.44
C GLN A 255 0.75 -21.67 11.06
N LYS A 256 1.26 -20.43 10.96
CA LYS A 256 2.51 -20.02 11.62
C LYS A 256 2.32 -19.97 13.13
N LEU A 257 1.19 -19.43 13.60
CA LEU A 257 0.83 -19.43 15.01
C LEU A 257 0.66 -20.85 15.55
N THR A 258 -0.02 -21.72 14.80
CA THR A 258 -0.18 -23.14 15.18
C THR A 258 1.17 -23.82 15.30
N ARG A 259 2.11 -23.60 14.38
CA ARG A 259 3.47 -24.15 14.47
C ARG A 259 4.21 -23.72 15.74
N LEU A 260 4.06 -22.46 16.17
CA LEU A 260 4.66 -21.95 17.41
C LEU A 260 3.95 -22.49 18.67
N SER A 261 2.64 -22.71 18.59
CA SER A 261 1.82 -23.27 19.68
C SER A 261 1.77 -24.82 19.69
N LEU A 262 2.55 -25.52 18.87
CA LEU A 262 2.63 -26.99 18.95
C LEU A 262 3.36 -27.46 20.21
N ASP A 263 4.33 -26.68 20.67
CA ASP A 263 5.22 -27.04 21.78
C ASP A 263 4.72 -26.50 23.13
N SER A 264 4.02 -25.37 23.09
CA SER A 264 3.24 -24.87 24.23
C SER A 264 1.81 -25.42 24.09
N GLN A 265 1.34 -26.25 25.02
CA GLN A 265 -0.06 -26.71 25.08
C GLN A 265 -1.08 -25.55 25.23
N ARG A 266 -0.62 -24.30 25.17
CA ARG A 266 -1.39 -23.09 25.39
C ARG A 266 -1.33 -22.19 24.17
N ARG A 267 -2.48 -21.64 23.83
CA ARG A 267 -2.77 -20.90 22.59
C ARG A 267 -2.22 -19.46 22.60
N SER A 268 -1.41 -19.07 23.58
CA SER A 268 -0.98 -17.69 23.75
C SER A 268 0.47 -17.45 23.28
N LEU A 269 0.69 -16.37 22.53
CA LEU A 269 2.02 -15.96 22.09
C LEU A 269 2.93 -15.55 23.25
N LEU A 270 2.35 -15.00 24.32
CA LEU A 270 3.09 -14.59 25.51
C LEU A 270 3.76 -15.79 26.18
N GLU A 271 3.03 -16.88 26.40
CA GLU A 271 3.59 -18.08 27.03
C GLU A 271 4.61 -18.77 26.12
N VAL A 272 4.44 -18.70 24.80
CA VAL A 272 5.48 -19.16 23.86
C VAL A 272 6.75 -18.32 24.02
N ALA A 273 6.64 -17.00 24.09
CA ALA A 273 7.78 -16.11 24.33
C ALA A 273 8.44 -16.35 25.69
N GLU A 274 7.66 -16.59 26.76
CA GLU A 274 8.18 -16.94 28.09
C GLU A 274 8.86 -18.31 28.11
N SER A 275 8.31 -19.30 27.43
CA SER A 275 8.94 -20.62 27.34
C SER A 275 10.21 -20.58 26.49
N LEU A 276 10.22 -19.80 25.40
CA LEU A 276 11.41 -19.58 24.58
C LEU A 276 12.47 -18.78 25.34
N SER A 277 12.08 -17.77 26.13
CA SER A 277 13.02 -17.01 26.95
C SER A 277 13.59 -17.86 28.08
N ALA A 278 12.78 -18.69 28.75
CA ALA A 278 13.26 -19.65 29.74
C ALA A 278 14.22 -20.67 29.11
N ARG A 279 13.91 -21.18 27.92
CA ARG A 279 14.82 -22.06 27.16
C ARG A 279 16.09 -21.33 26.72
N ALA A 280 15.99 -20.08 26.29
CA ALA A 280 17.16 -19.26 25.93
C ALA A 280 18.06 -19.00 27.14
N ASN A 281 17.48 -18.78 28.32
CA ASN A 281 18.24 -18.62 29.57
C ASN A 281 18.89 -19.93 30.03
N LEU A 282 18.36 -21.09 29.61
CA LEU A 282 18.98 -22.40 29.83
C LEU A 282 20.13 -22.68 28.84
N LEU A 283 20.24 -21.92 27.74
CA LEU A 283 21.36 -21.97 26.81
C LEU A 283 22.55 -21.19 27.39
N ASP A 284 23.19 -21.76 28.41
CA ASP A 284 24.49 -21.30 28.89
C ASP A 284 25.57 -21.69 27.88
N SER A 285 26.45 -20.76 27.50
CA SER A 285 27.47 -21.01 26.47
C SER A 285 28.40 -22.15 26.91
N ALA A 286 28.68 -22.27 28.21
CA ALA A 286 29.50 -23.35 28.74
C ALA A 286 28.86 -24.74 28.58
N GLN A 287 27.53 -24.84 28.68
CA GLN A 287 26.81 -26.09 28.45
C GLN A 287 26.76 -26.43 26.95
N LEU A 288 26.65 -25.41 26.08
CA LEU A 288 26.74 -25.59 24.63
C LEU A 288 28.11 -26.08 24.20
N ASP A 289 29.19 -25.49 24.72
CA ASP A 289 30.57 -25.93 24.43
C ASP A 289 30.79 -27.38 24.89
N HIS A 290 30.21 -27.77 26.04
CA HIS A 290 30.27 -29.14 26.52
C HIS A 290 29.49 -30.13 25.63
N ILE A 291 28.29 -29.73 25.17
CA ILE A 291 27.47 -30.53 24.26
C ILE A 291 28.13 -30.63 22.89
N GLU A 292 28.73 -29.55 22.38
CA GLU A 292 29.49 -29.52 21.14
C GLU A 292 30.69 -30.46 21.21
N GLY A 293 31.47 -30.43 22.30
CA GLY A 293 32.57 -31.37 22.51
C GLY A 293 32.11 -32.83 22.51
N ARG A 294 30.95 -33.13 23.13
CA ARG A 294 30.36 -34.48 23.12
C ARG A 294 29.83 -34.89 21.75
N LEU A 295 29.26 -33.95 21.00
CA LEU A 295 28.80 -34.18 19.63
C LEU A 295 29.99 -34.44 18.69
N ILE A 296 31.07 -33.67 18.80
CA ILE A 296 32.31 -33.89 18.07
C ILE A 296 32.90 -35.27 18.41
N ALA A 297 32.91 -35.64 19.69
CA ALA A 297 33.36 -36.98 20.08
C ALA A 297 32.44 -38.08 19.54
N LEU A 298 31.12 -37.85 19.50
CA LEU A 298 30.17 -38.79 18.94
C LEU A 298 30.32 -38.93 17.42
N THR A 299 30.49 -37.83 16.68
CA THR A 299 30.72 -37.86 15.23
C THR A 299 32.03 -38.55 14.91
N GLN A 300 33.11 -38.26 15.63
CA GLN A 300 34.38 -38.97 15.49
C GLN A 300 34.22 -40.48 15.79
N ASN A 301 33.42 -40.84 16.80
CA ASN A 301 33.12 -42.24 17.08
C ASN A 301 32.30 -42.88 15.94
N MET A 302 31.31 -42.17 15.39
CA MET A 302 30.52 -42.63 14.23
C MET A 302 31.37 -42.79 12.98
N ASP A 303 32.31 -41.88 12.72
CA ASP A 303 33.26 -41.96 11.61
C ASP A 303 34.20 -43.15 11.81
N SER A 304 34.72 -43.33 13.02
CA SER A 304 35.56 -44.50 13.35
C SER A 304 34.79 -45.83 13.23
N LEU A 305 33.49 -45.82 13.54
CA LEU A 305 32.62 -46.98 13.35
C LEU A 305 32.34 -47.21 11.88
N ALA A 306 32.10 -46.17 11.09
CA ALA A 306 31.92 -46.25 9.64
C ALA A 306 33.18 -46.78 8.93
N GLU A 307 34.37 -46.37 9.38
CA GLU A 307 35.64 -46.92 8.89
C GLU A 307 35.81 -48.39 9.30
N LYS A 308 35.48 -48.74 10.54
CA LYS A 308 35.56 -50.13 11.04
C LYS A 308 34.52 -51.04 10.37
N THR A 309 33.32 -50.55 10.07
CA THR A 309 32.30 -51.31 9.34
C THR A 309 32.63 -51.40 7.86
N GLY A 310 33.13 -50.33 7.23
CA GLY A 310 33.59 -50.36 5.83
C GLY A 310 34.76 -51.34 5.64
N THR A 311 35.73 -51.34 6.54
CA THR A 311 36.85 -52.30 6.52
C THR A 311 36.39 -53.75 6.78
N CYS A 312 35.38 -53.95 7.64
CA CYS A 312 34.77 -55.26 7.88
C CYS A 312 33.99 -55.77 6.65
N GLU A 313 33.20 -54.89 6.02
CA GLU A 313 32.47 -55.21 4.79
C GLU A 313 33.42 -55.55 3.64
N ASP A 314 34.54 -54.85 3.51
CA ASP A 314 35.54 -55.15 2.50
C ASP A 314 36.30 -56.45 2.78
N ALA A 315 36.59 -56.76 4.04
CA ALA A 315 37.12 -58.07 4.44
C ALA A 315 36.14 -59.21 4.10
N ASP A 316 34.84 -59.00 4.32
CA ASP A 316 33.79 -59.97 3.98
C ASP A 316 33.55 -60.11 2.47
N LYS A 317 33.60 -59.01 1.71
CA LYS A 317 33.60 -59.03 0.24
C LYS A 317 34.80 -59.81 -0.28
N GLN A 318 36.00 -59.55 0.23
CA GLN A 318 37.20 -60.29 -0.15
C GLN A 318 37.16 -61.78 0.24
N ARG A 319 36.53 -62.13 1.37
CA ARG A 319 36.29 -63.54 1.76
C ARG A 319 35.30 -64.22 0.82
N LYS A 320 34.23 -63.54 0.41
CA LYS A 320 33.27 -64.05 -0.59
C LYS A 320 33.94 -64.25 -1.95
N VAL A 321 34.74 -63.28 -2.40
CA VAL A 321 35.53 -63.38 -3.63
C VAL A 321 36.50 -64.55 -3.56
N ARG A 322 37.29 -64.68 -2.49
CA ARG A 322 38.20 -65.84 -2.29
C ARG A 322 37.48 -67.19 -2.30
N ARG A 323 36.26 -67.27 -1.75
CA ARG A 323 35.43 -68.48 -1.83
C ARG A 323 34.99 -68.78 -3.26
N ALA A 324 34.59 -67.76 -4.02
CA ALA A 324 34.23 -67.92 -5.43
C ALA A 324 35.42 -68.41 -6.27
N TRP A 325 36.63 -67.86 -6.05
CA TRP A 325 37.85 -68.31 -6.75
C TRP A 325 38.26 -69.74 -6.42
N LYS A 326 38.05 -70.21 -5.18
CA LYS A 326 38.32 -71.61 -4.80
C LYS A 326 37.27 -72.61 -5.32
N SER A 327 36.12 -72.11 -5.74
CA SER A 327 35.02 -72.94 -6.27
C SER A 327 35.10 -73.12 -7.80
N PHE A 328 36.11 -72.53 -8.44
CA PHE A 328 36.41 -72.65 -9.86
C PHE A 328 37.64 -73.54 -10.04
#